data_AF-A0AAV9QJH2-F1
#
_entry.id   AF-A0AAV9QJH2-F1
#
_cell.length_a   1.000
_cell.length_b   1.000
_cell.length_c   1.000
_cell.angle_alpha   90.00
_cell.angle_beta   90.00
_cell.angle_gamma   90.00
#
_symmetry.space_group_name_H-M   'P 1'
#
loop_
_entity.id
_entity.type
_entity.pdbx_description
1 polymer ?
#
loop_
_entity_poly.entity_id
_entity_poly.type
_entity_poly.pdbx_seq_one_letter_code
_entity_poly.pdbx_strand_id
1 'polypeptide(L)'
;MASSRQFDMPLFFGRDLSRFFDFISVWYGESPMLRTPSELPVKILYPKDYLPTPNAAQSILSDKFVKGLGSALQVKREEIPLAELWKRDCPDGPDHADIAEYLKLAGGYPYYQDSYYDLAAFREEYEEKHGKPPFVHRAMHWQWNISKTISLEERNMYWRRSEIYRHWLLDKVFEADRKDSTTIMIFPIEVGKPNYRDAELPPLSILSGYASLNMSPMMRAPELTTIIGEITYESTVTKRNEPLPIGASVIGAPGTDLVLLDLVGKGMKAGGFPTKLKTGRFLY
;
A
#
# COMPACT_ATOMS: atom_id res chain seq x y z
N MET A 1 -4.74 14.10 13.88
CA MET A 1 -4.78 12.73 13.34
C MET A 1 -6.01 12.67 12.47
N ALA A 2 -5.93 12.24 11.22
CA ALA A 2 -7.11 11.86 10.44
C ALA A 2 -7.38 10.38 10.69
N SER A 3 -8.65 9.97 10.71
CA SER A 3 -9.06 8.60 11.01
C SER A 3 -10.36 8.33 10.28
N SER A 4 -10.44 7.22 9.55
CA SER A 4 -11.66 6.76 8.90
C SER A 4 -11.86 5.29 9.19
N ARG A 5 -13.00 4.93 9.79
CA ARG A 5 -13.33 3.54 10.15
C ARG A 5 -13.27 2.55 8.97
N GLN A 6 -13.40 3.05 7.74
CA GLN A 6 -13.43 2.23 6.54
C GLN A 6 -12.04 1.90 5.98
N PHE A 7 -11.03 2.71 6.29
CA PHE A 7 -9.67 2.60 5.74
C PHE A 7 -8.60 2.36 6.80
N ASP A 8 -8.85 2.77 8.05
CA ASP A 8 -7.89 2.62 9.13
C ASP A 8 -7.67 1.14 9.45
N MET A 9 -6.42 0.71 9.32
CA MET A 9 -5.97 -0.63 9.68
C MET A 9 -4.76 -0.50 10.61
N PRO A 10 -4.75 -1.20 11.77
CA PRO A 10 -3.55 -1.26 12.59
C PRO A 10 -2.44 -1.99 11.83
N LEU A 11 -1.21 -1.50 12.00
CA LEU A 11 -0.01 -2.08 11.41
C LEU A 11 1.09 -2.17 12.47
N PHE A 12 2.12 -2.96 12.18
CA PHE A 12 3.29 -3.06 13.03
C PHE A 12 4.57 -3.04 12.20
N PHE A 13 5.66 -2.63 12.83
CA PHE A 13 6.98 -2.60 12.22
C PHE A 13 7.94 -3.47 13.03
N GLY A 14 8.85 -4.11 12.34
CA GLY A 14 9.93 -4.84 12.97
C GLY A 14 11.12 -4.98 12.04
N ARG A 15 12.28 -5.26 12.63
CA ARG A 15 13.55 -5.45 11.90
C ARG A 15 13.87 -6.91 11.64
N ASP A 16 13.05 -7.84 12.10
CA ASP A 16 13.31 -9.28 11.99
C ASP A 16 12.04 -9.98 11.51
N LEU A 17 12.02 -10.31 10.21
CA LEU A 17 10.86 -10.91 9.55
C LEU A 17 10.48 -12.26 10.19
N SER A 18 11.44 -12.97 10.78
CA SER A 18 11.16 -14.26 11.44
C SER A 18 10.25 -14.14 12.65
N ARG A 19 10.16 -12.94 13.26
CA ARG A 19 9.30 -12.69 14.43
C ARG A 19 7.88 -12.29 14.05
N PHE A 20 7.62 -12.00 12.78
CA PHE A 20 6.31 -11.53 12.34
C PHE A 20 5.27 -12.64 12.42
N PHE A 21 5.68 -13.90 12.25
CA PHE A 21 4.75 -15.03 12.30
C PHE A 21 4.11 -15.12 13.67
N ASP A 22 4.93 -15.20 14.73
CA ASP A 22 4.46 -15.26 16.12
C ASP A 22 3.55 -14.07 16.45
N PHE A 23 3.93 -12.87 16.00
CA PHE A 23 3.16 -11.66 16.25
C PHE A 23 1.79 -11.68 15.56
N ILE A 24 1.75 -11.98 14.26
CA ILE A 24 0.51 -12.06 13.47
C ILE A 24 -0.39 -13.16 14.04
N SER A 25 0.16 -14.34 14.37
CA SER A 25 -0.61 -15.44 14.95
C SER A 25 -1.26 -15.05 16.28
N VAL A 26 -0.55 -14.34 17.17
CA VAL A 26 -1.14 -13.85 18.44
C VAL A 26 -2.16 -12.74 18.18
N TRP A 27 -1.85 -11.81 17.27
CA TRP A 27 -2.73 -10.68 16.96
C TRP A 27 -4.09 -11.12 16.42
N TYR A 28 -4.09 -12.07 15.48
CA TYR A 28 -5.32 -12.57 14.87
C TYR A 28 -6.01 -13.65 15.70
N GLY A 29 -5.28 -14.34 16.60
CA GLY A 29 -5.83 -15.43 17.42
C GLY A 29 -6.48 -16.51 16.56
N GLU A 30 -7.71 -16.90 16.92
CA GLU A 30 -8.50 -17.91 16.21
C GLU A 30 -9.39 -17.32 15.08
N SER A 31 -9.01 -16.16 14.52
CA SER A 31 -9.79 -15.52 13.46
C SER A 31 -10.01 -16.47 12.27
N PRO A 32 -11.26 -16.77 11.89
CA PRO A 32 -11.55 -17.69 10.77
C PRO A 32 -11.18 -17.10 9.41
N MET A 33 -10.86 -15.81 9.35
CA MET A 33 -10.41 -15.15 8.13
C MET A 33 -8.95 -15.42 7.82
N LEU A 34 -8.14 -15.81 8.82
CA LEU A 34 -6.71 -16.00 8.66
C LEU A 34 -6.41 -17.32 7.95
N ARG A 35 -5.86 -17.23 6.73
CA ARG A 35 -5.42 -18.38 5.95
C ARG A 35 -4.02 -18.79 6.38
N THR A 36 -3.81 -20.09 6.55
CA THR A 36 -2.49 -20.64 6.85
C THR A 36 -1.66 -20.81 5.58
N PRO A 37 -0.32 -20.68 5.64
CA PRO A 37 0.55 -21.04 4.52
C PRO A 37 0.26 -22.46 4.02
N SER A 38 0.29 -22.64 2.71
CA SER A 38 0.04 -23.91 2.04
C SER A 38 0.89 -24.02 0.77
N GLU A 39 1.00 -25.23 0.23
CA GLU A 39 1.72 -25.52 -1.02
C GLU A 39 0.85 -25.26 -2.27
N LEU A 40 -0.15 -24.36 -2.16
CA LEU A 40 -0.99 -24.01 -3.30
C LEU A 40 -0.16 -23.30 -4.39
N PRO A 41 -0.44 -23.55 -5.68
CA PRO A 41 0.11 -22.77 -6.78
C PRO A 41 0.02 -21.26 -6.54
N VAL A 42 1.13 -20.55 -6.76
CA VAL A 42 1.20 -19.10 -6.57
C VAL A 42 1.31 -18.38 -7.91
N LYS A 43 0.49 -17.36 -8.12
CA LYS A 43 0.64 -16.39 -9.22
C LYS A 43 1.32 -15.13 -8.71
N ILE A 44 2.40 -14.71 -9.36
CA ILE A 44 3.11 -13.46 -9.03
C ILE A 44 2.79 -12.43 -10.10
N LEU A 45 1.95 -11.45 -9.75
CA LEU A 45 1.60 -10.35 -10.64
C LEU A 45 2.63 -9.23 -10.58
N TYR A 46 3.06 -8.78 -11.76
CA TYR A 46 3.98 -7.66 -11.97
C TYR A 46 3.25 -6.53 -12.71
N PRO A 47 2.77 -5.50 -12.00
CA PRO A 47 1.89 -4.49 -12.58
C PRO A 47 2.68 -3.46 -13.40
N LYS A 48 2.42 -3.43 -14.72
CA LYS A 48 3.14 -2.55 -15.67
C LYS A 48 2.87 -1.07 -15.47
N ASP A 49 1.78 -0.75 -14.80
CA ASP A 49 1.34 0.61 -14.47
C ASP A 49 2.25 1.25 -13.40
N TYR A 50 2.98 0.44 -12.63
CA TYR A 50 3.84 0.92 -11.53
C TYR A 50 5.29 0.47 -11.66
N LEU A 51 5.56 -0.60 -12.43
CA LEU A 51 6.88 -1.17 -12.59
C LEU A 51 7.24 -1.37 -14.08
N PRO A 52 8.50 -1.12 -14.49
CA PRO A 52 9.62 -0.65 -13.67
C PRO A 52 9.42 0.81 -13.20
N THR A 53 10.12 1.18 -12.13
CA THR A 53 10.11 2.56 -11.64
C THR A 53 10.99 3.47 -12.51
N PRO A 54 10.80 4.80 -12.48
CA PRO A 54 11.71 5.75 -13.12
C PRO A 54 13.15 5.69 -12.60
N ASN A 55 13.39 5.12 -11.42
CA ASN A 55 14.72 4.89 -10.88
C ASN A 55 15.23 3.50 -11.30
N ALA A 56 16.16 3.46 -12.24
CA ALA A 56 16.70 2.20 -12.75
C ALA A 56 17.35 1.31 -11.65
N ALA A 57 18.01 1.90 -10.66
CA ALA A 57 18.65 1.15 -9.58
C ALA A 57 17.61 0.49 -8.65
N GLN A 58 16.51 1.20 -8.35
CA GLN A 58 15.36 0.64 -7.65
C GLN A 58 14.74 -0.51 -8.46
N SER A 59 14.54 -0.31 -9.76
CA SER A 59 13.96 -1.34 -10.66
C SER A 59 14.82 -2.61 -10.72
N ILE A 60 16.16 -2.50 -10.71
CA ILE A 60 17.07 -3.65 -10.65
C ILE A 60 16.88 -4.45 -9.36
N LEU A 61 16.75 -3.76 -8.21
CA LEU A 61 16.51 -4.44 -6.93
C LEU A 61 15.14 -5.12 -6.90
N SER A 62 14.09 -4.44 -7.37
CA SER A 62 12.74 -5.01 -7.48
C SER A 62 12.74 -6.25 -8.39
N ASP A 63 13.39 -6.19 -9.55
CA ASP A 63 13.52 -7.35 -10.44
C ASP A 63 14.28 -8.51 -9.80
N LYS A 64 15.34 -8.22 -9.04
CA LYS A 64 16.08 -9.24 -8.27
C LYS A 64 15.18 -9.89 -7.21
N PHE A 65 14.38 -9.10 -6.50
CA PHE A 65 13.42 -9.61 -5.51
C PHE A 65 12.35 -10.50 -6.16
N VAL A 66 11.76 -10.07 -7.27
CA VAL A 66 10.76 -10.85 -8.01
C VAL A 66 11.37 -12.15 -8.57
N LYS A 67 12.62 -12.12 -9.05
CA LYS A 67 13.35 -13.33 -9.44
C LYS A 67 13.55 -14.28 -8.25
N GLY A 68 13.91 -13.75 -7.08
CA GLY A 68 14.02 -14.53 -5.84
C GLY A 68 12.71 -15.24 -5.48
N LEU A 69 11.58 -14.52 -5.52
CA LEU A 69 10.25 -15.11 -5.35
C LEU A 69 9.98 -16.21 -6.40
N GLY A 70 10.21 -15.92 -7.68
CA GLY A 70 9.98 -16.89 -8.75
C GLY A 70 10.84 -18.16 -8.61
N SER A 71 12.10 -18.04 -8.20
CA SER A 71 12.98 -19.18 -7.93
C SER A 71 12.52 -19.98 -6.71
N ALA A 72 12.11 -19.32 -5.62
CA ALA A 72 11.66 -19.99 -4.41
C ALA A 72 10.34 -20.77 -4.62
N LEU A 73 9.46 -20.22 -5.45
CA LEU A 73 8.12 -20.75 -5.70
C LEU A 73 8.03 -21.56 -7.00
N GLN A 74 9.12 -21.66 -7.75
CA GLN A 74 9.19 -22.33 -9.06
C GLN A 74 8.16 -21.81 -10.08
N VAL A 75 7.87 -20.52 -10.04
CA VAL A 75 6.94 -19.84 -10.95
C VAL A 75 7.60 -18.64 -11.63
N LYS A 76 7.05 -18.22 -12.76
CA LYS A 76 7.44 -16.97 -13.41
C LYS A 76 6.47 -15.87 -12.99
N ARG A 77 6.95 -14.63 -12.98
CA ARG A 77 6.06 -13.47 -12.87
C ARG A 77 5.18 -13.36 -14.11
N GLU A 78 3.97 -12.87 -13.91
CA GLU A 78 3.01 -12.53 -14.95
C GLU A 78 2.86 -11.01 -15.01
N GLU A 79 3.14 -10.43 -16.18
CA GLU A 79 2.94 -8.99 -16.37
C GLU A 79 1.44 -8.69 -16.50
N ILE A 80 0.97 -7.72 -15.70
CA ILE A 80 -0.43 -7.30 -15.74
C ILE A 80 -0.51 -5.80 -16.10
N PRO A 81 -1.12 -5.43 -17.24
CA PRO A 81 -1.47 -4.04 -17.55
C PRO A 81 -2.84 -3.72 -16.93
N LEU A 82 -2.84 -3.21 -15.70
CA LEU A 82 -4.06 -2.97 -14.92
C LEU A 82 -4.99 -1.97 -15.59
N ALA A 83 -4.47 -0.85 -16.13
CA ALA A 83 -5.30 0.13 -16.82
C ALA A 83 -5.99 -0.46 -18.06
N GLU A 84 -5.27 -1.26 -18.86
CA GLU A 84 -5.86 -1.91 -20.04
C GLU A 84 -6.85 -3.01 -19.65
N LEU A 85 -6.57 -3.74 -18.57
CA LEU A 85 -7.49 -4.74 -18.03
C LEU A 85 -8.79 -4.10 -17.54
N TRP A 86 -8.67 -3.00 -16.78
CA TRP A 86 -9.82 -2.21 -16.34
C TRP A 86 -10.61 -1.66 -17.52
N LYS A 87 -9.94 -1.07 -18.52
CA LYS A 87 -10.56 -0.53 -19.73
C LYS A 87 -11.35 -1.60 -20.49
N ARG A 88 -10.83 -2.83 -20.55
CA ARG A 88 -11.50 -3.97 -21.19
C ARG A 88 -12.70 -4.45 -20.39
N ASP A 89 -12.55 -4.65 -19.09
CA ASP A 89 -13.60 -5.20 -18.23
C ASP A 89 -14.69 -4.15 -17.94
N CYS A 90 -14.29 -2.88 -17.85
CA CYS A 90 -15.10 -1.68 -17.71
C CYS A 90 -16.30 -1.84 -16.75
N PRO A 91 -16.05 -2.19 -15.47
CA PRO A 91 -17.09 -2.72 -14.59
C PRO A 91 -18.19 -1.72 -14.22
N ASP A 92 -17.99 -0.43 -14.46
CA ASP A 92 -18.97 0.64 -14.22
C ASP A 92 -19.47 1.31 -15.50
N GLY A 93 -19.29 0.64 -16.65
CA GLY A 93 -19.78 1.13 -17.95
C GLY A 93 -18.78 2.00 -18.73
N PRO A 94 -19.04 2.22 -20.03
CA PRO A 94 -18.06 2.70 -21.01
C PRO A 94 -17.50 4.10 -20.72
N ASP A 95 -18.25 4.96 -20.03
CA ASP A 95 -17.81 6.31 -19.65
C ASP A 95 -16.72 6.29 -18.54
N HIS A 96 -16.40 5.11 -18.02
CA HIS A 96 -15.49 4.90 -16.89
C HIS A 96 -14.28 4.03 -17.25
N ALA A 97 -13.91 4.04 -18.53
CA ALA A 97 -12.84 3.20 -19.07
C ALA A 97 -11.41 3.63 -18.64
N ASP A 98 -11.21 4.88 -18.22
CA ASP A 98 -9.94 5.37 -17.65
C ASP A 98 -9.93 5.16 -16.13
N ILE A 99 -9.18 4.17 -15.66
CA ILE A 99 -9.08 3.84 -14.24
C ILE A 99 -8.47 4.98 -13.40
N ALA A 100 -7.52 5.73 -13.96
CA ALA A 100 -6.79 6.76 -13.22
C ALA A 100 -7.70 7.96 -12.95
N GLU A 101 -8.50 8.38 -13.94
CA GLU A 101 -9.51 9.42 -13.74
C GLU A 101 -10.69 8.89 -12.90
N TYR A 102 -11.11 7.64 -13.09
CA TYR A 102 -12.20 7.03 -12.30
C TYR A 102 -11.89 7.04 -10.79
N LEU A 103 -10.65 6.70 -10.44
CA LEU A 103 -10.18 6.57 -9.06
C LEU A 103 -9.52 7.81 -8.47
N LYS A 104 -9.36 8.89 -9.24
CA LYS A 104 -8.67 10.13 -8.84
C LYS A 104 -9.12 10.68 -7.49
N LEU A 105 -10.42 10.58 -7.21
CA LEU A 105 -11.04 11.03 -5.97
C LEU A 105 -11.70 9.87 -5.19
N ALA A 106 -11.73 8.66 -5.76
CA ALA A 106 -12.14 7.46 -5.05
C ALA A 106 -11.12 7.12 -3.96
N GLY A 107 -11.59 6.60 -2.83
CA GLY A 107 -10.78 6.50 -1.60
C GLY A 107 -10.61 7.85 -0.91
N GLY A 108 -10.00 8.82 -1.59
CA GLY A 108 -9.65 10.14 -1.05
C GLY A 108 -10.84 10.96 -0.54
N TYR A 109 -11.87 11.20 -1.36
CA TYR A 109 -13.04 11.97 -0.93
C TYR A 109 -13.78 11.31 0.25
N PRO A 110 -14.11 10.00 0.19
CA PRO A 110 -14.69 9.31 1.33
C PRO A 110 -13.81 9.39 2.58
N TYR A 111 -12.51 9.12 2.46
CA TYR A 111 -11.57 9.19 3.59
C TYR A 111 -11.56 10.59 4.23
N TYR A 112 -11.53 11.66 3.43
CA TYR A 112 -11.39 13.03 3.91
C TYR A 112 -12.67 13.48 4.62
N GLN A 113 -13.82 13.29 3.96
CA GLN A 113 -15.12 13.64 4.52
C GLN A 113 -15.35 12.85 5.81
N ASP A 114 -15.27 11.52 5.76
CA ASP A 114 -15.52 10.67 6.94
C ASP A 114 -14.56 11.04 8.09
N SER A 115 -13.27 11.25 7.81
CA SER A 115 -12.30 11.67 8.83
C SER A 115 -12.62 13.01 9.48
N TYR A 116 -13.19 13.95 8.73
CA TYR A 116 -13.59 15.22 9.30
C TYR A 116 -14.74 15.03 10.30
N TYR A 117 -15.78 14.29 9.94
CA TYR A 117 -16.95 14.11 10.81
C TYR A 117 -16.74 13.11 11.94
N ASP A 118 -15.91 12.07 11.75
CA ASP A 118 -15.50 11.13 12.81
C ASP A 118 -14.77 11.85 13.96
N LEU A 119 -14.17 13.02 13.69
CA LEU A 119 -13.46 13.85 14.67
C LEU A 119 -14.27 15.07 15.14
N ALA A 120 -15.56 15.17 14.81
CA ALA A 120 -16.39 16.30 15.20
C ALA A 120 -16.49 16.43 16.72
N ALA A 121 -16.82 15.34 17.41
CA ALA A 121 -16.93 15.30 18.87
C ALA A 121 -15.65 15.79 19.56
N PHE A 122 -14.47 15.32 19.12
CA PHE A 122 -13.19 15.78 19.66
C PHE A 122 -13.02 17.31 19.54
N ARG A 123 -13.38 17.90 18.39
CA ARG A 123 -13.23 19.35 18.18
C ARG A 123 -14.19 20.15 19.05
N GLU A 124 -15.45 19.70 19.13
CA GLU A 124 -16.51 20.31 19.93
C GLU A 124 -16.17 20.27 21.42
N GLU A 125 -15.80 19.10 21.94
CA GLU A 125 -15.41 18.92 23.35
C GLU A 125 -14.15 19.73 23.70
N TYR A 126 -13.18 19.80 22.79
CA TYR A 126 -11.97 20.59 23.01
C TYR A 126 -12.32 22.09 23.11
N GLU A 127 -13.17 22.59 22.21
CA GLU A 127 -13.60 23.98 22.21
C GLU A 127 -14.44 24.33 23.43
N GLU A 128 -15.38 23.46 23.83
CA GLU A 128 -16.16 23.63 25.06
C GLU A 128 -15.26 23.72 26.29
N LYS A 129 -14.27 22.83 26.40
CA LYS A 129 -13.37 22.76 27.56
C LYS A 129 -12.35 23.88 27.62
N HIS A 130 -11.87 24.36 26.47
CA HIS A 130 -10.72 25.26 26.40
C HIS A 130 -11.02 26.64 25.82
N GLY A 131 -12.25 26.90 25.35
CA GLY A 131 -12.67 28.17 24.77
C GLY A 131 -11.95 28.54 23.47
N LYS A 132 -11.33 27.56 22.80
CA LYS A 132 -10.56 27.73 21.56
C LYS A 132 -10.48 26.40 20.80
N PRO A 133 -10.30 26.42 19.46
CA PRO A 133 -10.09 25.20 18.70
C PRO A 133 -8.74 24.54 19.03
N PRO A 134 -8.59 23.21 18.80
CA PRO A 134 -7.31 22.53 18.97
C PRO A 134 -6.30 23.00 17.94
N PHE A 135 -5.03 23.08 18.35
CA PHE A 135 -3.93 23.28 17.39
C PHE A 135 -3.83 22.05 16.48
N VAL A 136 -3.83 22.28 15.17
CA VAL A 136 -3.57 21.23 14.18
C VAL A 136 -2.58 21.70 13.14
N HIS A 137 -1.82 20.75 12.59
CA HIS A 137 -0.82 21.03 11.56
C HIS A 137 -1.47 21.62 10.29
N ARG A 138 -0.75 22.48 9.55
CA ARG A 138 -1.25 23.15 8.33
C ARG A 138 -1.90 22.22 7.30
N ALA A 139 -1.33 21.02 7.11
CA ALA A 139 -1.87 20.03 6.18
C ALA A 139 -3.26 19.53 6.63
N MET A 140 -3.50 19.48 7.94
CA MET A 140 -4.79 19.10 8.48
C MET A 140 -5.84 20.18 8.32
N HIS A 141 -5.46 21.46 8.47
CA HIS A 141 -6.35 22.57 8.12
C HIS A 141 -6.76 22.51 6.64
N TRP A 142 -5.80 22.29 5.74
CA TRP A 142 -6.11 22.11 4.31
C TRP A 142 -7.06 20.93 4.08
N GLN A 143 -6.77 19.76 4.65
CA GLN A 143 -7.62 18.59 4.51
C GLN A 143 -9.04 18.84 5.02
N TRP A 144 -9.20 19.47 6.20
CA TRP A 144 -10.52 19.83 6.74
C TRP A 144 -11.26 20.84 5.86
N ASN A 145 -10.56 21.81 5.28
CA ASN A 145 -11.17 22.76 4.35
C ASN A 145 -11.72 22.07 3.10
N ILE A 146 -10.96 21.12 2.53
CA ILE A 146 -11.45 20.26 1.43
C ILE A 146 -12.62 19.39 1.91
N SER A 147 -12.52 18.79 3.09
CA SER A 147 -13.55 17.88 3.61
C SER A 147 -14.92 18.54 3.72
N LYS A 148 -14.95 19.84 4.09
CA LYS A 148 -16.17 20.64 4.18
C LYS A 148 -16.82 20.94 2.83
N THR A 149 -16.06 20.91 1.73
CA THR A 149 -16.61 21.16 0.38
C THR A 149 -17.20 19.89 -0.24
N ILE A 150 -16.94 18.72 0.34
CA ILE A 150 -17.43 17.44 -0.19
C ILE A 150 -18.85 17.22 0.32
N SER A 151 -19.81 17.17 -0.61
CA SER A 151 -21.20 16.82 -0.29
C SER A 151 -21.33 15.33 0.09
N LEU A 152 -22.40 14.99 0.80
CA LEU A 152 -22.71 13.59 1.11
C LEU A 152 -22.94 12.76 -0.18
N GLU A 153 -23.51 13.38 -1.21
CA GLU A 153 -23.73 12.77 -2.52
C GLU A 153 -22.41 12.43 -3.21
N GLU A 154 -21.48 13.39 -3.31
CA GLU A 154 -20.15 13.15 -3.88
C GLU A 154 -19.38 12.08 -3.10
N ARG A 155 -19.42 12.16 -1.76
CA ARG A 155 -18.80 11.13 -0.91
C ARG A 155 -19.36 9.76 -1.22
N ASN A 156 -20.69 9.61 -1.30
CA ASN A 156 -21.32 8.32 -1.57
C ASN A 156 -21.04 7.81 -2.99
N MET A 157 -20.97 8.71 -3.97
CA MET A 157 -20.56 8.37 -5.34
C MET A 157 -19.12 7.82 -5.37
N TYR A 158 -18.15 8.53 -4.79
CA TYR A 158 -16.75 8.08 -4.76
C TYR A 158 -16.54 6.85 -3.88
N TRP A 159 -17.36 6.66 -2.84
CA TRP A 159 -17.40 5.43 -2.07
C TRP A 159 -17.89 4.25 -2.92
N ARG A 160 -18.98 4.41 -3.68
CA ARG A 160 -19.45 3.39 -4.64
C ARG A 160 -18.35 3.01 -5.63
N ARG A 161 -17.62 3.99 -6.18
CA ARG A 161 -16.48 3.74 -7.08
C ARG A 161 -15.37 2.93 -6.41
N SER A 162 -15.10 3.24 -5.14
CA SER A 162 -14.11 2.52 -4.33
C SER A 162 -14.51 1.04 -4.16
N GLU A 163 -15.79 0.77 -3.89
CA GLU A 163 -16.31 -0.59 -3.75
C GLU A 163 -16.33 -1.36 -5.08
N ILE A 164 -16.65 -0.70 -6.21
CA ILE A 164 -16.57 -1.35 -7.54
C ILE A 164 -15.13 -1.76 -7.83
N TYR A 165 -14.17 -0.86 -7.57
CA TYR A 165 -12.76 -1.16 -7.76
C TYR A 165 -12.28 -2.29 -6.85
N ARG A 166 -12.69 -2.27 -5.57
CA ARG A 166 -12.39 -3.35 -4.62
C ARG A 166 -12.88 -4.71 -5.11
N HIS A 167 -14.14 -4.81 -5.53
CA HIS A 167 -14.69 -6.06 -6.05
C HIS A 167 -14.01 -6.50 -7.33
N TRP A 168 -13.75 -5.57 -8.27
CA TRP A 168 -13.03 -5.90 -9.49
C TRP A 168 -11.62 -6.44 -9.22
N LEU A 169 -10.86 -5.83 -8.30
CA LEU A 169 -9.56 -6.36 -7.88
C LEU A 169 -9.69 -7.77 -7.32
N LEU A 170 -10.61 -7.99 -6.36
CA LEU A 170 -10.75 -9.28 -5.69
C LEU A 170 -11.23 -10.37 -6.65
N ASP A 171 -12.20 -10.08 -7.52
CA ASP A 171 -12.85 -11.08 -8.36
C ASP A 171 -12.07 -11.35 -9.65
N LYS A 172 -11.49 -10.31 -10.28
CA LYS A 172 -10.87 -10.41 -11.61
C LYS A 172 -9.35 -10.45 -11.57
N VAL A 173 -8.73 -9.74 -10.64
CA VAL A 173 -7.26 -9.61 -10.59
C VAL A 173 -6.65 -10.64 -9.65
N PHE A 174 -7.15 -10.72 -8.42
CA PHE A 174 -6.62 -11.62 -7.39
C PHE A 174 -7.30 -12.99 -7.39
N GLU A 175 -8.51 -13.11 -7.95
CA GLU A 175 -9.35 -14.31 -7.86
C GLU A 175 -9.47 -14.79 -6.39
N ALA A 176 -9.80 -13.87 -5.46
CA ALA A 176 -9.63 -14.04 -4.01
C ALA A 176 -10.37 -15.23 -3.39
N ASP A 177 -11.48 -15.65 -4.00
CA ASP A 177 -12.32 -16.79 -3.59
C ASP A 177 -11.82 -18.14 -4.13
N ARG A 178 -10.83 -18.12 -5.02
CA ARG A 178 -10.23 -19.31 -5.60
C ARG A 178 -9.45 -20.08 -4.54
N LYS A 179 -9.69 -21.40 -4.46
CA LYS A 179 -9.12 -22.27 -3.40
C LYS A 179 -7.91 -23.08 -3.86
N ASP A 180 -7.67 -23.19 -5.16
CA ASP A 180 -6.58 -23.95 -5.78
C ASP A 180 -5.34 -23.09 -6.10
N SER A 181 -5.36 -21.79 -5.84
CA SER A 181 -4.20 -20.92 -6.05
C SER A 181 -4.20 -19.69 -5.17
N THR A 182 -3.02 -19.11 -4.91
CA THR A 182 -2.86 -17.81 -4.26
C THR A 182 -2.26 -16.80 -5.24
N THR A 183 -2.85 -15.61 -5.35
CA THR A 183 -2.32 -14.53 -6.18
C THR A 183 -1.71 -13.46 -5.29
N ILE A 184 -0.49 -13.03 -5.63
CA ILE A 184 0.20 -11.91 -4.99
C ILE A 184 0.61 -10.88 -6.04
N MET A 185 0.71 -9.61 -5.64
CA MET A 185 1.17 -8.53 -6.52
C MET A 185 2.26 -7.70 -5.86
N ILE A 186 3.26 -7.31 -6.65
CA ILE A 186 4.45 -6.60 -6.17
C ILE A 186 4.36 -5.12 -6.50
N PHE A 187 4.69 -4.27 -5.54
CA PHE A 187 4.70 -2.82 -5.66
C PHE A 187 6.04 -2.19 -5.27
N PRO A 188 6.45 -1.11 -5.93
CA PRO A 188 7.52 -0.27 -5.43
C PRO A 188 7.02 0.56 -4.24
N ILE A 189 7.89 0.77 -3.25
CA ILE A 189 7.69 1.82 -2.25
C ILE A 189 8.40 3.08 -2.75
N GLU A 190 7.61 4.11 -3.05
CA GLU A 190 8.10 5.41 -3.50
C GLU A 190 9.00 5.32 -4.76
N VAL A 191 9.60 6.44 -5.15
CA VAL A 191 10.43 6.57 -6.37
C VAL A 191 11.93 6.38 -6.13
N GLY A 192 12.33 5.84 -4.96
CA GLY A 192 13.73 5.59 -4.63
C GLY A 192 14.58 6.86 -4.60
N LYS A 193 14.08 7.94 -4.00
CA LYS A 193 14.80 9.22 -3.84
C LYS A 193 14.77 9.67 -2.38
N PRO A 194 15.80 10.38 -1.89
CA PRO A 194 15.78 10.91 -0.54
C PRO A 194 14.69 11.99 -0.38
N ASN A 195 14.03 12.00 0.77
CA ASN A 195 13.11 13.06 1.18
C ASN A 195 13.76 13.88 2.30
N TYR A 196 14.17 15.11 2.00
CA TYR A 196 14.88 15.98 2.94
C TYR A 196 13.90 16.78 3.78
N ARG A 197 14.19 16.93 5.08
CA ARG A 197 13.31 17.66 6.02
C ARG A 197 13.25 19.17 5.77
N ASP A 198 14.28 19.72 5.13
CA ASP A 198 14.43 21.12 4.75
C ASP A 198 14.06 21.39 3.28
N ALA A 199 13.59 20.38 2.55
CA ALA A 199 13.05 20.59 1.21
C ALA A 199 11.73 21.38 1.26
N GLU A 200 11.44 22.08 0.16
CA GLU A 200 10.11 22.64 -0.04
C GLU A 200 9.07 21.53 0.05
N LEU A 201 7.98 21.79 0.76
CA LEU A 201 6.91 20.81 0.84
C LEU A 201 6.27 20.65 -0.54
N PRO A 202 5.97 19.40 -0.95
CA PRO A 202 5.18 19.19 -2.15
C PRO A 202 3.80 19.84 -2.01
N PRO A 203 3.16 20.22 -3.13
CA PRO A 203 1.80 20.72 -3.10
C PRO A 203 0.88 19.68 -2.45
N LEU A 204 -0.03 20.15 -1.59
CA LEU A 204 -1.04 19.30 -1.00
C LEU A 204 -2.02 18.86 -2.10
N SER A 205 -2.24 17.56 -2.19
CA SER A 205 -3.13 16.94 -3.16
C SER A 205 -3.98 15.88 -2.49
N ILE A 206 -5.09 15.54 -3.14
CA ILE A 206 -6.00 14.51 -2.66
C ILE A 206 -5.42 13.14 -3.00
N LEU A 207 -5.52 12.21 -2.06
CA LEU A 207 -5.07 10.84 -2.27
C LEU A 207 -5.91 10.19 -3.37
N SER A 208 -5.25 9.73 -4.43
CA SER A 208 -5.87 8.97 -5.52
C SER A 208 -5.93 7.49 -5.17
N GLY A 209 -7.07 6.85 -5.37
CA GLY A 209 -7.23 5.40 -5.21
C GLY A 209 -6.39 4.59 -6.20
N TYR A 210 -5.89 5.20 -7.28
CA TYR A 210 -5.03 4.54 -8.27
C TYR A 210 -3.54 4.54 -7.91
N ALA A 211 -3.12 5.29 -6.89
CA ALA A 211 -1.73 5.25 -6.45
C ALA A 211 -1.38 3.86 -5.90
N SER A 212 -0.17 3.36 -6.19
CA SER A 212 0.27 2.02 -5.78
C SER A 212 0.09 1.77 -4.28
N LEU A 213 0.47 2.75 -3.45
CA LEU A 213 0.37 2.68 -1.98
C LEU A 213 -1.07 2.67 -1.46
N ASN A 214 -2.05 3.00 -2.30
CA ASN A 214 -3.46 3.04 -1.93
C ASN A 214 -4.22 1.79 -2.41
N MET A 215 -3.58 0.84 -3.09
CA MET A 215 -4.27 -0.37 -3.53
C MET A 215 -4.67 -1.28 -2.37
N SER A 216 -3.77 -1.52 -1.40
CA SER A 216 -4.08 -2.42 -0.28
C SER A 216 -5.18 -1.88 0.65
N PRO A 217 -5.23 -0.56 1.01
CA PRO A 217 -6.36 -0.03 1.79
C PRO A 217 -7.67 -0.09 1.01
N MET A 218 -7.64 0.20 -0.31
CA MET A 218 -8.83 0.09 -1.16
C MET A 218 -9.32 -1.36 -1.28
N MET A 219 -8.39 -2.31 -1.36
CA MET A 219 -8.71 -3.74 -1.42
C MET A 219 -9.12 -4.31 -0.06
N ARG A 220 -8.84 -3.58 1.04
CA ARG A 220 -8.94 -4.03 2.43
C ARG A 220 -8.17 -5.32 2.66
N ALA A 221 -6.95 -5.33 2.18
CA ALA A 221 -6.16 -6.53 2.04
C ALA A 221 -4.77 -6.38 2.67
N PRO A 222 -4.14 -7.48 3.07
CA PRO A 222 -2.83 -7.42 3.70
C PRO A 222 -1.74 -6.96 2.72
N GLU A 223 -0.80 -6.21 3.25
CA GLU A 223 0.41 -5.76 2.57
C GLU A 223 1.62 -5.99 3.47
N LEU A 224 2.66 -6.63 2.91
CA LEU A 224 3.94 -6.81 3.57
C LEU A 224 5.02 -6.04 2.82
N THR A 225 5.56 -5.00 3.45
CA THR A 225 6.73 -4.26 2.96
C THR A 225 8.01 -4.86 3.51
N THR A 226 8.98 -5.13 2.64
CA THR A 226 10.32 -5.57 3.01
C THR A 226 11.38 -4.71 2.33
N ILE A 227 12.55 -4.59 2.96
CA ILE A 227 13.67 -3.86 2.38
C ILE A 227 14.51 -4.81 1.51
N ILE A 228 14.60 -4.48 0.22
CA ILE A 228 15.19 -5.31 -0.84
C ILE A 228 16.55 -4.77 -1.30
N GLY A 229 17.27 -4.08 -0.41
CA GLY A 229 18.62 -3.58 -0.65
C GLY A 229 18.75 -2.08 -0.44
N GLU A 230 19.89 -1.54 -0.89
CA GLU A 230 20.20 -0.12 -0.85
C GLU A 230 20.66 0.34 -2.23
N ILE A 231 20.34 1.57 -2.58
CA ILE A 231 20.97 2.29 -3.68
C ILE A 231 21.83 3.42 -3.13
N THR A 232 22.79 3.87 -3.92
CA THR A 232 23.62 5.02 -3.54
C THR A 232 23.01 6.32 -4.07
N TYR A 233 23.00 7.37 -3.26
CA TYR A 233 22.67 8.71 -3.70
C TYR A 233 23.68 9.74 -3.16
N GLU A 234 23.82 10.86 -3.87
CA GLU A 234 24.62 11.98 -3.39
C GLU A 234 23.81 12.82 -2.40
N SER A 235 24.26 12.84 -1.14
CA SER A 235 23.57 13.57 -0.08
C SER A 235 23.89 15.06 -0.12
N THR A 236 22.87 15.89 -0.20
CA THR A 236 23.02 17.35 -0.12
C THR A 236 23.46 17.81 1.27
N VAL A 237 23.24 17.00 2.31
CA VAL A 237 23.59 17.30 3.70
C VAL A 237 25.04 16.91 3.98
N THR A 238 25.41 15.65 3.68
CA THR A 238 26.74 15.12 4.02
C THR A 238 27.78 15.32 2.91
N LYS A 239 27.35 15.82 1.74
CA LYS A 239 28.20 16.11 0.56
C LYS A 239 29.02 14.89 0.10
N ARG A 240 28.44 13.70 0.28
CA ARG A 240 29.04 12.43 -0.14
C ARG A 240 27.96 11.43 -0.53
N ASN A 241 28.40 10.33 -1.11
CA ASN A 241 27.57 9.18 -1.37
C ASN A 241 27.09 8.53 -0.06
N GLU A 242 25.79 8.36 0.06
CA GLU A 242 25.12 7.70 1.18
C GLU A 242 24.21 6.57 0.68
N PRO A 243 24.00 5.52 1.49
CA PRO A 243 23.04 4.47 1.16
C PRO A 243 21.60 4.95 1.37
N LEU A 244 20.70 4.58 0.48
CA LEU A 244 19.26 4.77 0.56
C LEU A 244 18.58 3.39 0.52
N PRO A 245 17.91 2.96 1.61
CA PRO A 245 17.13 1.73 1.63
C PRO A 245 16.02 1.73 0.58
N ILE A 246 15.88 0.63 -0.14
CA ILE A 246 14.80 0.41 -1.11
C ILE A 246 13.83 -0.64 -0.59
N GLY A 247 12.57 -0.25 -0.44
CA GLY A 247 11.48 -1.15 -0.09
C GLY A 247 10.72 -1.67 -1.30
N ALA A 248 10.19 -2.88 -1.18
CA ALA A 248 9.13 -3.40 -2.04
C ALA A 248 8.01 -3.95 -1.16
N SER A 249 6.79 -3.77 -1.65
CA SER A 249 5.58 -4.30 -1.02
C SER A 249 5.04 -5.48 -1.80
N VAL A 250 4.46 -6.43 -1.07
CA VAL A 250 3.69 -7.53 -1.62
C VAL A 250 2.30 -7.48 -1.02
N ILE A 251 1.29 -7.42 -1.88
CA ILE A 251 -0.12 -7.46 -1.48
C ILE A 251 -0.73 -8.81 -1.89
N GLY A 252 -1.71 -9.26 -1.12
CA GLY A 252 -2.46 -10.49 -1.36
C GLY A 252 -3.93 -10.30 -1.01
N ALA A 253 -4.77 -11.29 -1.28
CA ALA A 253 -6.20 -11.24 -0.95
C ALA A 253 -6.45 -11.17 0.58
N PRO A 254 -7.62 -10.67 1.03
CA PRO A 254 -7.96 -10.65 2.45
C PRO A 254 -7.77 -12.01 3.15
N GLY A 255 -7.13 -11.97 4.33
CA GLY A 255 -6.81 -13.15 5.13
C GLY A 255 -5.49 -13.84 4.78
N THR A 256 -4.72 -13.33 3.81
CA THR A 256 -3.46 -13.96 3.37
C THR A 256 -2.22 -13.49 4.14
N ASP A 257 -2.36 -12.80 5.27
CA ASP A 257 -1.27 -12.21 6.05
C ASP A 257 -0.11 -13.18 6.34
N LEU A 258 -0.41 -14.36 6.88
CA LEU A 258 0.60 -15.41 7.13
C LEU A 258 1.14 -16.03 5.84
N VAL A 259 0.29 -16.15 4.81
CA VAL A 259 0.71 -16.65 3.49
C VAL A 259 1.72 -15.69 2.86
N LEU A 260 1.43 -14.38 2.85
CA LEU A 260 2.35 -13.35 2.37
C LEU A 260 3.67 -13.39 3.11
N LEU A 261 3.64 -13.53 4.44
CA LEU A 261 4.84 -13.62 5.24
C LEU A 261 5.71 -14.82 4.84
N ASP A 262 5.11 -16.01 4.66
CA ASP A 262 5.84 -17.20 4.22
C ASP A 262 6.43 -17.02 2.82
N LEU A 263 5.63 -16.57 1.86
CA LEU A 263 6.05 -16.38 0.46
C LEU A 263 7.18 -15.34 0.36
N VAL A 264 7.03 -14.19 1.01
CA VAL A 264 8.06 -13.14 1.04
C VAL A 264 9.31 -13.63 1.77
N GLY A 265 9.17 -14.35 2.88
CA GLY A 265 10.32 -14.94 3.59
C GLY A 265 11.12 -15.91 2.71
N LYS A 266 10.44 -16.78 1.96
CA LYS A 266 11.05 -17.69 0.97
C LYS A 266 11.74 -16.91 -0.16
N GLY A 267 11.07 -15.90 -0.72
CA GLY A 267 11.62 -15.07 -1.80
C GLY A 267 12.83 -14.23 -1.37
N MET A 268 12.81 -13.67 -0.16
CA MET A 268 13.95 -12.94 0.42
C MET A 268 15.18 -13.84 0.53
N LYS A 269 15.02 -15.04 1.08
CA LYS A 269 16.12 -16.02 1.20
C LYS A 269 16.68 -16.42 -0.16
N ALA A 270 15.81 -16.80 -1.11
CA ALA A 270 16.23 -17.21 -2.45
C ALA A 270 16.88 -16.06 -3.25
N GLY A 271 16.43 -14.82 -3.04
CA GLY A 271 17.04 -13.62 -3.63
C GLY A 271 18.33 -13.16 -2.94
N GLY A 272 18.74 -13.81 -1.85
CA GLY A 272 19.93 -13.41 -1.07
C GLY A 272 19.74 -12.09 -0.34
N PHE A 273 18.52 -11.74 0.05
CA PHE A 273 18.21 -10.56 0.85
C PHE A 273 18.15 -10.93 2.35
N PRO A 274 18.61 -10.04 3.24
CA PRO A 274 18.54 -10.29 4.66
C PRO A 274 17.09 -10.21 5.15
N THR A 275 16.66 -11.19 5.93
CA THR A 275 15.37 -11.18 6.64
C THR A 275 15.45 -10.44 7.99
N LYS A 276 16.64 -9.97 8.36
CA LYS A 276 16.91 -9.24 9.58
C LYS A 276 17.79 -8.02 9.30
N LEU A 277 17.31 -6.84 9.68
CA LEU A 277 17.97 -5.57 9.46
C LEU A 277 18.82 -5.15 10.66
N LYS A 278 20.02 -4.64 10.39
CA LYS A 278 20.89 -4.05 11.39
C LYS A 278 20.43 -2.64 11.79
N THR A 279 20.99 -2.16 12.89
CA THR A 279 20.92 -0.73 13.27
C THR A 279 22.17 -0.02 12.79
N GLY A 280 22.03 1.25 12.40
CA GLY A 280 23.17 2.10 12.04
C GLY A 280 23.10 2.58 10.59
N ARG A 281 24.26 2.80 9.98
CA ARG A 281 24.39 3.41 8.64
C ARG A 281 23.98 2.48 7.50
N PHE A 282 24.19 1.18 7.65
CA PHE A 282 23.91 0.17 6.63
C PHE A 282 22.83 -0.80 7.13
N LEU A 283 22.01 -1.27 6.20
CA LEU A 283 20.94 -2.24 6.46
C LEU A 283 21.46 -3.62 6.89
N TYR A 284 22.69 -3.99 6.50
CA TYR A 284 23.28 -5.31 6.68
C TYR A 284 24.71 -5.28 7.19
#